data_AF-A0A815NYR1-F1
#
_entry.id   AF-A0A815NYR1-F1
#
_cell.length_a   1.000
_cell.length_b   1.000
_cell.length_c   1.000
_cell.angle_alpha   90.00
_cell.angle_beta   90.00
_cell.angle_gamma   90.00
#
_symmetry.space_group_name_H-M   'P 1'
#
loop_
_entity.id
_entity.type
_entity.pdbx_description
1 polymer ?
#
loop_
_entity_poly.entity_id
_entity_poly.type
_entity_poly.pdbx_seq_one_letter_code
_entity_poly.pdbx_strand_id
1 'polypeptide(L)'
;RDSNCSNPTTAVIQISTESKYFLLYNNSIDRTVVSSLNEIMHNPTILKIIRDVTQDAIYLPEEYALEFCNMFDTDTASELLELPTTVTLPGRK
;
A
#
# COMPACT_ATOMS: atom_id res chain seq x y z
N ARG A 1 -17.06 24.09 6.84
CA ARG A 1 -16.66 23.28 5.66
C ARG A 1 -15.61 24.11 4.98
N ASP A 2 -14.37 23.96 5.45
CA ASP A 2 -13.26 24.81 5.03
C ASP A 2 -12.73 24.29 3.70
N SER A 3 -12.72 25.17 2.72
CA SER A 3 -12.46 24.92 1.30
C SER A 3 -10.98 24.65 0.96
N ASN A 4 -10.20 24.10 1.89
CA ASN A 4 -8.75 23.87 1.75
C ASN A 4 -8.28 22.47 2.17
N CYS A 5 -9.18 21.49 2.33
CA CYS A 5 -8.72 20.09 2.38
C CYS A 5 -8.34 19.67 0.95
N SER A 6 -7.05 19.76 0.61
CA SER A 6 -6.50 18.91 -0.44
C SER A 6 -6.92 17.47 -0.16
N ASN A 7 -7.41 16.76 -1.17
CA ASN A 7 -7.76 15.35 -1.04
C ASN A 7 -6.59 14.60 -0.38
N PRO A 8 -6.84 13.65 0.55
CA PRO A 8 -5.78 12.84 1.12
C PRO A 8 -4.96 12.25 -0.02
N THR A 9 -3.65 12.46 0.05
CA THR A 9 -2.69 12.01 -0.96
C THR A 9 -1.71 11.07 -0.29
N THR A 10 -1.36 10.00 -1.00
CA THR A 10 -0.44 8.96 -0.56
C THR A 10 0.92 9.61 -0.30
N ALA A 11 1.33 9.76 0.97
CA ALA A 11 2.56 10.47 1.29
C ALA A 11 3.82 9.63 0.99
N VAL A 12 3.73 8.32 1.22
CA VAL A 12 4.83 7.36 1.12
C VAL A 12 4.32 6.01 0.62
N ILE A 13 5.02 5.41 -0.34
CA ILE A 13 4.86 3.99 -0.71
C ILE A 13 6.08 3.24 -0.18
N GLN A 14 5.86 2.13 0.52
CA GLN A 14 6.93 1.29 1.06
C GLN A 14 6.92 -0.06 0.36
N ILE A 15 8.04 -0.43 -0.24
CA ILE A 15 8.17 -1.70 -0.96
C ILE A 15 9.35 -2.45 -0.36
N SER A 16 9.11 -3.70 0.04
CA SER A 16 10.14 -4.57 0.57
C SER A 16 10.25 -5.83 -0.29
N THR A 17 11.48 -6.29 -0.49
CA THR A 17 11.82 -7.58 -1.09
C THR A 17 12.58 -8.40 -0.05
N GLU A 18 12.96 -9.63 -0.38
CA GLU A 18 13.76 -10.47 0.52
C GLU A 18 15.12 -9.84 0.91
N SER A 19 15.68 -8.97 0.08
CA SER A 19 17.04 -8.43 0.27
C SER A 19 17.13 -6.91 0.31
N LYS A 20 16.06 -6.18 -0.04
CA LYS A 20 16.06 -4.72 -0.20
C LYS A 20 14.76 -4.09 0.29
N TYR A 21 14.89 -2.87 0.79
CA TYR A 21 13.81 -2.02 1.25
C TYR A 21 13.83 -0.70 0.47
N PHE A 22 12.68 -0.28 -0.01
CA PHE A 22 12.49 0.93 -0.80
C PHE A 22 11.44 1.82 -0.16
N LEU A 23 11.76 3.10 -0.04
CA LEU A 23 10.84 4.14 0.43
C LEU A 23 10.67 5.17 -0.67
N LEU A 24 9.44 5.31 -1.13
CA LEU A 24 9.04 6.18 -2.22
C LEU A 24 8.24 7.35 -1.63
N TYR A 25 8.79 8.57 -1.66
CA TYR A 25 8.16 9.76 -1.07
C TYR A 25 7.46 10.65 -2.13
N ASN A 26 6.19 10.98 -1.92
CA ASN A 26 5.34 11.72 -2.88
C ASN A 26 5.94 13.05 -3.33
N ASN A 27 6.50 13.84 -2.42
CA ASN A 27 7.08 15.15 -2.72
C ASN A 27 8.29 15.11 -3.68
N SER A 28 8.81 13.92 -3.99
CA SER A 28 10.00 13.73 -4.83
C SER A 28 9.78 12.74 -5.96
N ILE A 29 8.53 12.33 -6.19
CA ILE A 29 8.22 11.22 -7.09
C ILE A 29 7.40 11.68 -8.28
N ASP A 30 7.94 11.36 -9.45
CA ASP A 30 7.21 11.45 -10.71
C ASP A 30 6.16 10.34 -10.76
N ARG A 31 4.89 10.72 -10.94
CA ARG A 31 3.76 9.78 -11.04
C ARG A 31 3.97 8.76 -12.16
N THR A 32 4.65 9.13 -13.24
CA THR A 32 4.96 8.23 -14.36
C THR A 32 5.93 7.13 -13.95
N VAL A 33 6.87 7.43 -13.05
CA VAL A 33 7.79 6.44 -12.49
C VAL A 33 7.03 5.45 -11.61
N VAL A 34 6.09 5.92 -10.78
CA VAL A 34 5.26 5.01 -9.96
C VAL A 34 4.37 4.16 -10.85
N SER A 35 3.76 4.74 -11.88
CA SER A 35 2.92 4.00 -12.83
C SER A 35 3.70 2.91 -13.57
N SER A 36 5.02 3.04 -13.74
CA SER A 36 5.84 1.95 -14.31
C SER A 36 5.88 0.70 -13.43
N LEU A 37 5.62 0.81 -12.12
CA LEU A 37 5.48 -0.35 -11.23
C LEU A 37 4.31 -1.24 -11.61
N ASN A 38 3.37 -0.75 -12.43
CA ASN A 38 2.19 -1.49 -12.81
C ASN A 38 2.52 -2.80 -13.54
N GLU A 39 3.65 -2.87 -14.24
CA GLU A 39 4.17 -4.11 -14.85
C GLU A 39 4.38 -5.21 -13.81
N ILE A 40 4.87 -4.85 -12.62
CA ILE A 40 5.08 -5.77 -11.50
C ILE A 40 3.78 -6.02 -10.72
N MET A 41 2.98 -4.96 -10.50
CA MET A 41 1.75 -5.02 -9.72
C MET A 41 0.67 -5.87 -10.41
N HIS A 42 0.63 -5.87 -11.74
CA HIS A 42 -0.24 -6.72 -12.55
C HIS A 42 0.31 -8.11 -12.85
N ASN A 43 1.58 -8.38 -12.56
CA ASN A 43 2.15 -9.69 -12.83
C ASN A 43 1.56 -10.74 -11.86
N PRO A 44 0.79 -11.75 -12.35
CA PRO A 44 0.17 -12.75 -11.48
C PRO A 44 1.18 -13.73 -10.88
N THR A 45 2.41 -13.79 -11.40
CA THR A 45 3.48 -14.66 -10.88
C THR A 45 4.20 -14.08 -9.67
N ILE A 46 3.96 -12.80 -9.35
CA ILE A 46 4.55 -12.10 -8.22
C ILE A 46 3.45 -11.89 -7.17
N LEU A 47 3.60 -12.44 -5.97
CA LEU A 47 2.67 -12.24 -4.87
C LEU A 47 2.91 -10.87 -4.22
N LYS A 48 1.87 -10.03 -4.12
CA LYS A 48 1.94 -8.76 -3.38
C LYS A 48 1.39 -8.98 -1.97
N ILE A 49 2.23 -8.85 -0.95
CA ILE A 49 1.84 -9.01 0.45
C ILE A 49 1.58 -7.63 1.04
N ILE A 50 0.38 -7.42 1.56
CA ILE A 50 -0.08 -6.15 2.14
C ILE A 50 -0.72 -6.43 3.50
N ARG A 51 -0.76 -5.44 4.38
CA ARG A 51 -1.55 -5.50 5.62
C ARG A 51 -2.60 -4.41 5.55
N ASP A 52 -3.87 -4.81 5.58
CA ASP A 52 -5.04 -3.93 5.46
C ASP A 52 -5.00 -3.10 4.17
N VAL A 53 -5.39 -3.75 3.08
CA VAL A 53 -5.38 -3.13 1.74
C VAL A 53 -6.50 -2.10 1.53
N THR A 54 -7.40 -1.90 2.50
CA THR A 54 -8.67 -1.18 2.31
C THR A 54 -8.49 0.20 1.70
N GLN A 55 -7.54 0.98 2.22
CA GLN A 55 -7.27 2.33 1.71
C GLN A 55 -6.31 2.32 0.51
N ASP A 56 -5.34 1.41 0.50
CA ASP A 56 -4.37 1.29 -0.59
C ASP A 56 -5.06 0.93 -1.92
N ALA A 57 -6.12 0.10 -1.87
CA ALA A 57 -6.94 -0.24 -3.03
C ALA A 57 -7.77 0.94 -3.58
N ILE A 58 -7.88 2.04 -2.86
CA ILE A 58 -8.56 3.27 -3.30
C ILE A 58 -7.53 4.28 -3.79
N TYR A 59 -6.52 4.57 -2.97
CA TYR A 59 -5.56 5.64 -3.26
C TYR A 59 -4.58 5.30 -4.39
N LEU A 60 -4.10 4.06 -4.46
CA LEU A 60 -3.09 3.70 -5.46
C LEU A 60 -3.62 3.68 -6.90
N PRO A 61 -4.84 3.20 -7.19
CA PRO A 61 -5.45 3.36 -8.51
C PRO A 61 -5.72 4.83 -8.86
N GLU A 62 -6.28 5.61 -7.93
CA GLU A 62 -6.66 7.01 -8.18
C GLU A 62 -5.44 7.92 -8.40
N GLU A 63 -4.36 7.72 -7.63
CA GLU A 63 -3.19 8.60 -7.68
C GLU A 63 -2.13 8.18 -8.70
N TYR A 64 -1.96 6.87 -8.91
CA TYR A 64 -0.83 6.31 -9.65
C TYR A 64 -1.20 5.27 -10.72
N ALA A 65 -2.49 4.98 -10.90
CA ALA A 65 -2.98 3.91 -11.76
C ALA A 65 -2.35 2.54 -11.42
N LEU A 66 -2.09 2.31 -10.14
CA LEU A 66 -1.56 1.04 -9.63
C LEU A 66 -2.69 0.17 -9.12
N GLU A 67 -2.86 -0.99 -9.75
CA GLU A 67 -3.84 -2.00 -9.33
C GLU A 67 -3.12 -3.30 -8.97
N PHE A 68 -3.75 -4.10 -8.11
CA PHE A 68 -3.17 -5.33 -7.59
C PHE A 68 -3.71 -6.56 -8.31
N CYS A 69 -2.82 -7.39 -8.88
CA CYS A 69 -3.15 -8.75 -9.32
C CYS A 69 -2.47 -9.76 -8.38
N ASN A 70 -3.10 -10.86 -7.96
CA ASN A 70 -2.48 -11.84 -7.05
C ASN A 70 -1.87 -11.21 -5.77
N MET A 71 -2.75 -10.60 -4.97
CA MET A 71 -2.40 -9.95 -3.70
C MET A 71 -2.90 -10.79 -2.51
N PHE A 72 -2.15 -10.74 -1.42
CA PHE A 72 -2.46 -11.40 -0.17
C PHE A 72 -2.50 -10.37 0.96
N ASP A 73 -3.69 -10.18 1.54
CA ASP A 73 -3.90 -9.31 2.69
C ASP A 73 -3.69 -10.11 3.99
N THR A 74 -2.64 -9.74 4.71
CA THR A 74 -2.26 -10.35 5.98
C THR A 74 -3.20 -9.98 7.13
N ASP A 75 -3.96 -8.89 7.02
CA ASP A 75 -4.93 -8.51 8.03
C ASP A 75 -6.16 -9.43 7.94
N THR A 76 -6.74 -9.58 6.75
CA THR A 76 -7.81 -10.56 6.47
C THR A 76 -7.37 -12.00 6.83
N ALA A 77 -6.13 -12.37 6.51
CA ALA A 77 -5.61 -13.69 6.89
C ALA A 77 -5.53 -13.86 8.42
N SER A 78 -5.17 -12.80 9.15
CA SER A 78 -5.12 -12.83 10.61
C SER A 78 -6.51 -12.94 11.22
N GLU A 79 -7.50 -12.22 10.68
CA GLU A 79 -8.90 -12.34 11.08
C GLU A 79 -9.43 -13.76 10.90
N LEU A 80 -9.18 -14.38 9.72
CA LEU A 80 -9.60 -15.74 9.42
C LEU A 80 -8.95 -16.80 10.34
N LEU A 81 -7.76 -16.51 10.85
CA LEU A 81 -7.02 -17.38 11.76
C LEU A 81 -7.28 -17.05 13.24
N GLU A 82 -8.17 -16.10 13.54
CA GLU A 82 -8.44 -15.61 14.90
C GLU A 82 -7.17 -15.10 15.62
N LEU A 83 -6.23 -14.55 14.85
CA LEU A 83 -4.99 -13.96 15.37
C LEU A 83 -5.16 -12.46 15.65
N PRO A 84 -4.34 -11.87 16.54
CA PRO A 84 -4.35 -10.43 16.75
C PRO A 84 -4.01 -9.66 15.47
N THR A 85 -4.95 -8.84 14.99
CA THR A 85 -4.77 -7.95 13.83
C THR A 85 -4.01 -6.67 14.19
N THR A 86 -4.18 -6.20 15.43
CA THR A 86 -3.48 -5.02 15.94
C THR A 86 -2.18 -5.41 16.64
N VAL A 87 -1.05 -4.89 16.16
CA VAL A 87 0.17 -4.84 16.96
C VAL A 87 -0.04 -3.78 18.05
N THR A 88 -0.35 -4.21 19.28
CA THR A 88 -0.33 -3.32 20.44
C THR A 88 1.14 -3.01 20.75
N LEU A 89 1.66 -1.92 20.20
CA LEU A 89 2.93 -1.39 20.65
C LEU A 89 2.74 -0.85 22.08
N PRO A 90 3.58 -1.24 23.06
CA PRO A 90 3.47 -0.69 24.39
C PRO A 90 3.57 0.84 24.33
N GLY A 91 2.48 1.54 24.67
CA GLY A 91 2.45 3.01 24.78
C GLY A 91 1.56 3.79 23.79
N ARG A 92 0.86 3.15 22.85
CA ARG A 92 -0.21 3.81 22.09
C ARG A 92 -1.59 3.44 22.67
N LYS A 93 -2.29 4.43 23.23
CA LYS A 93 -3.71 4.37 23.56
C LYS A 93 -4.54 4.75 22.34
#